data_AF-A0A2V6MD24-F1
#
_entry.id   AF-A0A2V6MD24-F1
#
_cell.length_a   1.000
_cell.length_b   1.000
_cell.length_c   1.000
_cell.angle_alpha   90.00
_cell.angle_beta   90.00
_cell.angle_gamma   90.00
#
_symmetry.space_group_name_H-M   'P 1'
#
loop_
_entity.id
_entity.type
_entity.pdbx_description
1 polymer ?
#
loop_
_entity_poly.entity_id
_entity_poly.type
_entity_poly.pdbx_seq_one_letter_code
_entity_poly.pdbx_strand_id
1 'polypeptide(L)'
;MIATVENKLDAIREALPSEGLFADKDWLISPDAFPISEKFASELEQLGHRLLVFQRACNQLYQLSVRGKQPAWIAQYLDAGKPAELVELSRQKVFRDELPRVIRPDLILTENCYIIAEIDSVPGGIGLTGWLNRTYSALGQDVIGGEEGMLDGFQKVVPNGSDILVSEESATYRPEMEWLAAQLNLHRTSNLENPTSKWRVVPAENYEPQPGRDVYRFFELFDLPNIPKIEALLRSAAERKGRVTPPLKPFLEEKMWFALFWLKPLRQFWRRELGDKYFLKLQQVIPYTWLLDPMPLPQHAVIPRLEIHDWREAAKFSQKERDLLLKVSGFSPLGWGSRGVALGADLPHSEWEKRIDHALTNFLIQPTILQQFHKGSLFEHPYYDGESGEVRTMKGRIRLCPYYFVEDDRVKLRGALTTIVPADKKLIHGMRDGILVPTSINTVNGPRS
;
A
#
# COMPACT_ATOMS: atom_id res chain seq x y z
N MET A 1 22.98 34.64 -7.14
CA MET A 1 23.77 34.30 -5.93
C MET A 1 22.89 33.42 -5.09
N ILE A 2 23.21 32.12 -5.05
CA ILE A 2 22.46 31.11 -4.31
C ILE A 2 22.85 31.31 -2.85
N ALA A 3 21.91 31.71 -2.01
CA ALA A 3 22.09 31.60 -0.57
C ALA A 3 22.23 30.10 -0.27
N THR A 4 23.47 29.66 -0.01
CA THR A 4 23.72 28.41 0.68
C THR A 4 22.89 28.44 1.94
N VAL A 5 21.84 27.61 2.02
CA VAL A 5 21.00 27.46 3.21
C VAL A 5 21.93 27.01 4.32
N GLU A 6 22.37 27.95 5.17
CA GLU A 6 23.43 27.74 6.17
C GLU A 6 23.03 26.72 7.26
N ASN A 7 21.78 26.25 7.29
CA ASN A 7 21.42 25.02 7.99
C ASN A 7 20.18 24.32 7.38
N LYS A 8 20.38 23.28 6.54
CA LYS A 8 19.27 22.47 5.96
C LYS A 8 18.36 21.88 7.04
N LEU A 9 18.91 21.51 8.21
CA LEU A 9 18.12 20.96 9.31
C LEU A 9 17.08 21.95 9.82
N ASP A 10 17.48 23.22 10.02
CA ASP A 10 16.57 24.27 10.49
C ASP A 10 15.49 24.55 9.45
N ALA A 11 15.86 24.62 8.16
CA ALA A 11 14.89 24.78 7.08
C ALA A 11 13.84 23.64 7.05
N ILE A 12 14.25 22.39 7.27
CA ILE A 12 13.31 21.25 7.33
C ILE A 12 12.42 21.34 8.58
N ARG A 13 12.99 21.69 9.74
CA ARG A 13 12.24 21.82 11.00
C ARG A 13 11.23 22.96 10.95
N GLU A 14 11.61 24.11 10.41
CA GLU A 14 10.75 25.29 10.24
C GLU A 14 9.61 25.04 9.24
N ALA A 15 9.85 24.19 8.23
CA ALA A 15 8.82 23.81 7.27
C ALA A 15 7.78 22.84 7.84
N LEU A 16 8.08 22.13 8.94
CA LEU A 16 7.17 21.15 9.53
C LEU A 16 5.95 21.86 10.16
N PRO A 17 4.71 21.44 9.86
CA PRO A 17 3.52 22.02 10.48
C PRO A 17 3.56 21.86 12.01
N SER A 18 3.00 22.83 12.75
CA SER A 18 2.94 22.78 14.22
C SER A 18 2.17 21.57 14.76
N GLU A 19 1.15 21.13 14.02
CA GLU A 19 0.33 19.93 14.32
C GLU A 19 1.05 18.62 13.91
N GLY A 20 2.23 18.71 13.27
CA GLY A 20 2.94 17.58 12.70
C GLY A 20 2.27 17.00 11.43
N LEU A 21 2.77 15.84 10.99
CA LEU A 21 2.20 15.07 9.86
C LEU A 21 1.69 13.68 10.30
N PHE A 22 2.05 13.24 11.50
CA PHE A 22 1.48 12.08 12.17
C PHE A 22 1.25 12.42 13.64
N ALA A 23 0.14 11.95 14.20
CA ALA A 23 -0.03 12.02 15.65
C ALA A 23 0.98 11.07 16.31
N ASP A 24 1.76 11.59 17.26
CA ASP A 24 2.65 10.84 18.16
C ASP A 24 3.80 10.03 17.51
N LYS A 25 4.14 10.34 16.24
CA LYS A 25 5.24 9.69 15.52
C LYS A 25 6.27 10.71 15.03
N ASP A 26 7.47 10.58 15.58
CA ASP A 26 8.68 11.21 15.04
C ASP A 26 9.40 10.26 14.08
N TRP A 27 10.28 10.84 13.27
CA TRP A 27 11.24 10.12 12.45
C TRP A 27 12.57 10.89 12.40
N LEU A 28 13.64 10.21 12.01
CA LEU A 28 14.94 10.83 11.82
C LEU A 28 14.94 11.70 10.57
N ILE A 29 15.32 12.97 10.72
CA ILE A 29 15.44 13.93 9.62
C ILE A 29 16.75 13.66 8.85
N SER A 30 16.70 13.73 7.52
CA SER A 30 17.88 13.62 6.66
C SER A 30 18.18 14.93 5.94
N PRO A 31 19.46 15.25 5.66
CA PRO A 31 19.80 16.36 4.75
C PRO A 31 19.42 16.10 3.29
N ASP A 32 19.28 14.83 2.89
CA ASP A 32 19.23 14.41 1.51
C ASP A 32 18.07 13.44 1.25
N ALA A 33 17.40 13.63 0.11
CA ALA A 33 16.43 12.69 -0.41
C ALA A 33 17.12 11.36 -0.76
N PHE A 34 16.39 10.25 -0.77
CA PHE A 34 16.96 8.97 -1.15
C PHE A 34 17.20 8.90 -2.67
N PRO A 35 18.47 8.84 -3.14
CA PRO A 35 18.75 8.89 -4.57
C PRO A 35 18.45 7.55 -5.24
N ILE A 36 17.87 7.58 -6.43
CA ILE A 36 17.77 6.44 -7.35
C ILE A 36 18.28 6.81 -8.76
N SER A 37 18.69 5.80 -9.53
CA SER A 37 19.08 6.02 -10.93
C SER A 37 17.88 6.33 -11.83
N GLU A 38 18.10 7.06 -12.93
CA GLU A 38 17.07 7.32 -13.96
C GLU A 38 16.44 6.04 -14.51
N LYS A 39 17.25 5.00 -14.69
CA LYS A 39 16.77 3.67 -15.12
C LYS A 39 15.77 3.10 -14.11
N PHE A 40 16.06 3.23 -12.82
CA PHE A 40 15.15 2.75 -11.79
C PHE A 40 13.88 3.59 -11.75
N ALA A 41 13.98 4.92 -11.86
CA ALA A 41 12.82 5.81 -11.95
C ALA A 41 11.90 5.42 -13.13
N SER A 42 12.46 5.14 -14.31
CA SER A 42 11.69 4.67 -15.47
C SER A 42 11.01 3.32 -15.25
N GLU A 43 11.67 2.39 -14.53
CA GLU A 43 11.04 1.12 -14.17
C GLU A 43 9.88 1.31 -13.16
N LEU A 44 10.01 2.24 -12.21
CA LEU A 44 8.91 2.61 -11.31
C LEU A 44 7.74 3.21 -12.09
N GLU A 45 7.96 4.13 -13.02
CA GLU A 45 6.89 4.66 -13.88
C GLU A 45 6.13 3.54 -14.62
N GLN A 46 6.86 2.56 -15.17
CA GLN A 46 6.25 1.41 -15.85
C GLN A 46 5.52 0.48 -14.88
N LEU A 47 6.01 0.32 -13.65
CA LEU A 47 5.35 -0.49 -12.62
C LEU A 47 3.94 0.00 -12.35
N GLY A 48 3.73 1.32 -12.26
CA GLY A 48 2.40 1.89 -12.01
C GLY A 48 1.33 1.39 -13.00
N HIS A 49 1.64 1.39 -14.29
CA HIS A 49 0.71 0.86 -15.30
C HIS A 49 0.46 -0.65 -15.13
N ARG A 50 1.51 -1.43 -14.87
CA ARG A 50 1.39 -2.89 -14.66
C ARG A 50 0.48 -3.20 -13.46
N LEU A 51 0.58 -2.42 -12.38
CA LEU A 51 -0.25 -2.58 -11.19
C LEU A 51 -1.71 -2.19 -11.43
N LEU A 52 -1.99 -1.15 -12.21
CA LEU A 52 -3.36 -0.82 -12.61
C LEU A 52 -4.00 -1.96 -13.43
N VAL A 53 -3.26 -2.51 -14.39
CA VAL A 53 -3.74 -3.65 -15.20
C VAL A 53 -3.94 -4.88 -14.32
N PHE A 54 -3.06 -5.11 -13.33
CA PHE A 54 -3.24 -6.16 -12.33
C PHE A 54 -4.51 -6.00 -11.49
N GLN A 55 -4.77 -4.82 -10.93
CA GLN A 55 -6.00 -4.55 -10.18
C GLN A 55 -7.28 -4.71 -11.04
N ARG A 56 -7.24 -4.28 -12.31
CA ARG A 56 -8.31 -4.53 -13.29
C ARG A 56 -8.57 -6.02 -13.46
N ALA A 57 -7.51 -6.82 -13.64
CA ALA A 57 -7.60 -8.27 -13.78
C ALA A 57 -8.12 -8.95 -12.50
N CYS A 58 -7.72 -8.50 -11.30
CA CYS A 58 -8.27 -8.96 -10.02
C CYS A 58 -9.79 -8.73 -9.94
N ASN A 59 -10.23 -7.50 -10.23
CA ASN A 59 -11.66 -7.16 -10.28
C ASN A 59 -12.42 -8.04 -11.28
N GLN A 60 -11.87 -8.24 -12.47
CA GLN A 60 -12.50 -9.09 -13.49
C GLN A 60 -12.56 -10.56 -13.06
N LEU A 61 -11.51 -11.11 -12.46
CA LEU A 61 -11.48 -12.49 -12.00
C LEU A 61 -12.56 -12.75 -10.93
N TYR A 62 -12.66 -11.87 -9.94
CA TYR A 62 -13.70 -11.91 -8.92
C TYR A 62 -15.10 -11.91 -9.55
N GLN A 63 -15.37 -10.94 -10.43
CA GLN A 63 -16.68 -10.81 -11.10
C GLN A 63 -17.02 -11.99 -12.01
N LEU A 64 -16.02 -12.65 -12.62
CA LEU A 64 -16.23 -13.87 -13.40
C LEU A 64 -16.52 -15.07 -12.49
N SER A 65 -15.85 -15.17 -11.35
CA SER A 65 -16.12 -16.22 -10.34
C SER A 65 -17.55 -16.11 -9.81
N VAL A 66 -17.99 -14.91 -9.42
CA VAL A 66 -19.36 -14.67 -8.93
C VAL A 66 -20.41 -15.05 -9.97
N ARG A 67 -20.13 -14.86 -11.26
CA ARG A 67 -21.04 -15.20 -12.37
C ARG A 67 -20.93 -16.66 -12.85
N GLY A 68 -20.13 -17.50 -12.19
CA GLY A 68 -19.93 -18.90 -12.59
C GLY A 68 -19.14 -19.09 -13.90
N LYS A 69 -18.41 -18.05 -14.35
CA LYS A 69 -17.53 -18.10 -15.55
C LYS A 69 -16.07 -18.42 -15.22
N GLN A 70 -15.74 -18.44 -13.94
CA GLN A 70 -14.50 -18.92 -13.34
C GLN A 70 -14.86 -19.75 -12.10
N PRO A 71 -13.95 -20.59 -11.57
CA PRO A 71 -14.25 -21.44 -10.41
C PRO A 71 -14.79 -20.65 -9.21
N ALA A 72 -15.92 -21.10 -8.66
CA ALA A 72 -16.65 -20.37 -7.61
C ALA A 72 -15.84 -20.17 -6.31
N TRP A 73 -14.89 -21.07 -6.02
CA TRP A 73 -14.05 -21.00 -4.82
C TRP A 73 -13.23 -19.71 -4.75
N ILE A 74 -12.94 -19.06 -5.88
CA ILE A 74 -12.17 -17.80 -5.90
C ILE A 74 -12.95 -16.70 -5.18
N ALA A 75 -14.20 -16.48 -5.56
CA ALA A 75 -15.07 -15.52 -4.88
C ALA A 75 -15.35 -15.97 -3.43
N GLN A 76 -15.60 -17.26 -3.20
CA GLN A 76 -15.83 -17.77 -1.83
C GLN A 76 -14.67 -17.46 -0.89
N TYR A 77 -13.42 -17.65 -1.33
CA TYR A 77 -12.24 -17.32 -0.52
C TYR A 77 -12.10 -15.81 -0.33
N LEU A 78 -12.26 -15.03 -1.41
CA LEU A 78 -12.18 -13.57 -1.34
C LEU A 78 -13.32 -12.95 -0.54
N ASP A 79 -14.46 -13.62 -0.36
CA ASP A 79 -15.59 -13.16 0.45
C ASP A 79 -15.53 -13.64 1.91
N ALA A 80 -14.63 -14.58 2.23
CA ALA A 80 -14.47 -15.12 3.57
C ALA A 80 -14.23 -14.02 4.62
N GLY A 81 -14.90 -14.15 5.77
CA GLY A 81 -14.80 -13.21 6.90
C GLY A 81 -15.54 -11.88 6.74
N LYS A 82 -16.11 -11.60 5.57
CA LYS A 82 -16.71 -10.29 5.29
C LYS A 82 -18.21 -10.27 5.60
N PRO A 83 -18.77 -9.13 6.08
CA PRO A 83 -20.20 -8.97 6.23
C PRO A 83 -20.94 -9.19 4.90
N ALA A 84 -22.03 -9.94 4.93
CA ALA A 84 -22.81 -10.26 3.74
C ALA A 84 -23.31 -8.99 3.01
N GLU A 85 -23.76 -8.00 3.77
CA GLU A 85 -24.24 -6.72 3.24
C GLU A 85 -23.15 -5.97 2.44
N LEU A 86 -21.90 -6.01 2.91
CA LEU A 86 -20.77 -5.40 2.21
C LEU A 86 -20.43 -6.17 0.93
N VAL A 87 -20.46 -7.50 0.98
CA VAL A 87 -20.23 -8.35 -0.20
C VAL A 87 -21.30 -8.08 -1.26
N GLU A 88 -22.58 -8.04 -0.87
CA GLU A 88 -23.70 -7.73 -1.76
C GLU A 88 -23.60 -6.33 -2.35
N LEU A 89 -23.30 -5.33 -1.51
CA LEU A 89 -23.05 -3.95 -1.94
C LEU A 89 -21.94 -3.89 -2.99
N SER A 90 -20.78 -4.50 -2.72
CA SER A 90 -19.61 -4.46 -3.61
C SER A 90 -19.84 -5.08 -4.99
N ARG A 91 -20.86 -5.95 -5.12
CA ARG A 91 -21.27 -6.62 -6.37
C ARG A 91 -22.29 -5.82 -7.17
N GLN A 92 -22.84 -4.73 -6.63
CA GLN A 92 -23.81 -3.92 -7.34
C GLN A 92 -23.21 -3.31 -8.61
N LYS A 93 -24.05 -3.17 -9.66
CA LYS A 93 -23.64 -2.67 -10.98
C LYS A 93 -22.98 -1.30 -10.93
N VAL A 94 -23.34 -0.46 -9.96
CA VAL A 94 -22.73 0.87 -9.77
C VAL A 94 -21.24 0.80 -9.48
N PHE A 95 -20.77 -0.20 -8.74
CA PHE A 95 -19.36 -0.34 -8.40
C PHE A 95 -18.58 -1.19 -9.41
N ARG A 96 -19.25 -1.86 -10.36
CA ARG A 96 -18.63 -2.89 -11.22
C ARG A 96 -17.26 -2.52 -11.76
N ASP A 97 -17.15 -1.31 -12.35
CA ASP A 97 -15.94 -0.85 -13.04
C ASP A 97 -15.07 0.07 -12.17
N GLU A 98 -15.51 0.40 -10.95
CA GLU A 98 -14.77 1.24 -10.01
C GLU A 98 -13.53 0.51 -9.46
N LEU A 99 -12.41 1.22 -9.39
CA LEU A 99 -11.12 0.73 -8.89
C LEU A 99 -10.46 1.81 -8.03
N PRO A 100 -9.54 1.45 -7.12
CA PRO A 100 -8.70 2.42 -6.43
C PRO A 100 -7.99 3.35 -7.44
N ARG A 101 -8.07 4.65 -7.20
CA ARG A 101 -7.45 5.67 -8.06
C ARG A 101 -6.08 6.13 -7.54
N VAL A 102 -5.70 5.68 -6.35
CA VAL A 102 -4.35 5.80 -5.80
C VAL A 102 -3.85 4.38 -5.58
N ILE A 103 -2.68 4.06 -6.12
CA ILE A 103 -2.04 2.75 -5.99
C ILE A 103 -0.68 2.98 -5.33
N ARG A 104 -0.45 2.33 -4.19
CA ARG A 104 0.85 2.36 -3.50
C ARG A 104 1.30 0.93 -3.23
N PRO A 105 2.30 0.41 -3.95
CA PRO A 105 2.97 -0.80 -3.55
C PRO A 105 4.03 -0.49 -2.49
N ASP A 106 4.23 -1.40 -1.55
CA ASP A 106 5.38 -1.37 -0.65
C ASP A 106 6.51 -2.18 -1.26
N LEU A 107 7.59 -1.51 -1.70
CA LEU A 107 8.72 -2.15 -2.38
C LEU A 107 9.88 -2.35 -1.41
N ILE A 108 10.28 -3.60 -1.19
CA ILE A 108 11.51 -3.92 -0.46
C ILE A 108 12.66 -3.94 -1.46
N LEU A 109 13.63 -3.02 -1.30
CA LEU A 109 14.80 -3.00 -2.17
C LEU A 109 15.73 -4.17 -1.85
N THR A 110 16.21 -4.84 -2.90
CA THR A 110 17.15 -5.97 -2.86
C THR A 110 18.40 -5.63 -3.67
N GLU A 111 19.39 -6.53 -3.76
CA GLU A 111 20.70 -6.20 -4.34
C GLU A 111 20.60 -5.79 -5.82
N ASN A 112 19.66 -6.41 -6.55
CA ASN A 112 19.55 -6.26 -8.01
C ASN A 112 18.16 -5.82 -8.48
N CYS A 113 17.19 -5.61 -7.58
CA CYS A 113 15.81 -5.27 -7.94
C CYS A 113 15.01 -4.86 -6.69
N TYR A 114 13.68 -4.97 -6.75
CA TYR A 114 12.76 -4.83 -5.63
C TYR A 114 11.73 -5.98 -5.60
N ILE A 115 11.17 -6.23 -4.43
CA ILE A 115 10.06 -7.17 -4.23
C ILE A 115 8.86 -6.40 -3.68
N ILE A 116 7.67 -6.66 -4.22
CA ILE A 116 6.42 -6.08 -3.74
C ILE A 116 6.01 -6.85 -2.48
N ALA A 117 5.99 -6.18 -1.33
CA ALA A 117 5.54 -6.76 -0.07
C ALA A 117 4.00 -6.78 0.03
N GLU A 118 3.35 -5.70 -0.42
CA GLU A 118 1.90 -5.53 -0.49
C GLU A 118 1.53 -4.39 -1.46
N ILE A 119 0.23 -4.27 -1.75
CA ILE A 119 -0.35 -3.16 -2.52
C ILE A 119 -1.50 -2.61 -1.69
N ASP A 120 -1.42 -1.33 -1.33
CA ASP A 120 -2.45 -0.68 -0.52
C ASP A 120 -3.51 -0.02 -1.38
N SER A 121 -4.77 -0.21 -0.97
CA SER A 121 -5.93 0.45 -1.57
C SER A 121 -6.27 1.77 -0.86
N VAL A 122 -5.92 1.91 0.42
CA VAL A 122 -6.11 3.12 1.24
C VAL A 122 -4.76 3.62 1.77
N PRO A 123 -3.85 4.08 0.89
CA PRO A 123 -2.50 4.38 1.33
C PRO A 123 -2.44 5.66 2.17
N GLY A 124 -1.90 5.55 3.40
CA GLY A 124 -1.39 6.70 4.15
C GLY A 124 -0.13 7.29 3.54
N GLY A 125 0.45 8.31 4.17
CA GLY A 125 1.69 8.93 3.73
C GLY A 125 1.54 9.90 2.54
N ILE A 126 0.32 10.12 2.03
CA ILE A 126 0.09 11.02 0.87
C ILE A 126 0.48 12.45 1.22
N GLY A 127 -0.07 12.97 2.32
CA GLY A 127 0.20 14.33 2.78
C GLY A 127 1.65 14.48 3.23
N LEU A 128 2.18 13.49 3.97
CA LEU A 128 3.60 13.47 4.35
C LEU A 128 4.52 13.55 3.12
N THR A 129 4.27 12.73 2.10
CA THR A 129 5.11 12.69 0.90
C THR A 129 5.00 13.99 0.13
N GLY A 130 3.80 14.59 0.05
CA GLY A 130 3.62 15.92 -0.53
C GLY A 130 4.43 17.00 0.19
N TRP A 131 4.41 16.99 1.53
CA TRP A 131 5.21 17.92 2.33
C TRP A 131 6.71 17.70 2.12
N LEU A 132 7.18 16.45 2.20
CA LEU A 132 8.58 16.09 1.95
C LEU A 132 9.03 16.53 0.56
N ASN A 133 8.21 16.29 -0.47
CA ASN A 133 8.49 16.71 -1.82
C ASN A 133 8.69 18.23 -1.91
N ARG A 134 7.77 19.02 -1.33
CA ARG A 134 7.89 20.48 -1.35
C ARG A 134 9.13 20.96 -0.61
N THR A 135 9.36 20.46 0.60
CA THR A 135 10.50 20.84 1.44
C THR A 135 11.83 20.52 0.75
N TYR A 136 12.00 19.32 0.19
CA TYR A 136 13.26 18.92 -0.43
C TYR A 136 13.46 19.52 -1.83
N SER A 137 12.38 19.81 -2.56
CA SER A 137 12.44 20.58 -3.81
C SER A 137 12.94 22.00 -3.57
N ALA A 138 12.46 22.66 -2.50
CA ALA A 138 12.94 23.99 -2.10
C ALA A 138 14.42 24.00 -1.70
N LEU A 139 14.96 22.85 -1.25
CA LEU A 139 16.39 22.63 -1.02
C LEU A 139 17.18 22.30 -2.31
N GLY A 140 16.54 22.35 -3.49
CA GLY A 140 17.17 22.14 -4.79
C GLY A 140 17.35 20.67 -5.18
N GLN A 141 16.62 19.75 -4.57
CA GLN A 141 16.73 18.32 -4.86
C GLN A 141 15.69 17.87 -5.89
N ASP A 142 16.11 17.04 -6.86
CA ASP A 142 15.25 16.52 -7.92
C ASP A 142 14.42 15.34 -7.43
N VAL A 143 13.36 15.62 -6.68
CA VAL A 143 12.46 14.61 -6.10
C VAL A 143 11.44 14.09 -7.12
N ILE A 144 11.11 12.81 -7.04
CA ILE A 144 10.08 12.20 -7.90
C ILE A 144 8.76 12.93 -7.71
N GLY A 145 8.18 13.38 -8.83
CA GLY A 145 6.93 14.14 -8.87
C GLY A 145 7.09 15.65 -8.62
N GLY A 146 8.29 16.11 -8.26
CA GLY A 146 8.56 17.51 -7.94
C GLY A 146 7.76 18.01 -6.73
N GLU A 147 7.72 19.34 -6.61
CA GLU A 147 7.10 20.06 -5.49
C GLU A 147 5.61 19.73 -5.30
N GLU A 148 4.85 19.74 -6.40
CA GLU A 148 3.38 19.72 -6.39
C GLU A 148 2.76 18.40 -6.86
N GLY A 149 3.57 17.40 -7.24
CA GLY A 149 3.09 16.18 -7.88
C GLY A 149 2.02 15.44 -7.09
N MET A 150 2.23 15.29 -5.77
CA MET A 150 1.27 14.61 -4.88
C MET A 150 -0.07 15.36 -4.79
N LEU A 151 -0.04 16.70 -4.77
CA LEU A 151 -1.23 17.55 -4.72
C LEU A 151 -1.99 17.49 -6.04
N ASP A 152 -1.30 17.63 -7.17
CA ASP A 152 -1.87 17.47 -8.51
C ASP A 152 -2.54 16.11 -8.69
N GLY A 153 -1.86 15.04 -8.27
CA GLY A 153 -2.36 13.68 -8.35
C GLY A 153 -3.64 13.48 -7.53
N PHE A 154 -3.63 13.93 -6.28
CA PHE A 154 -4.80 13.80 -5.40
C PHE A 154 -5.99 14.63 -5.90
N GLN A 155 -5.73 15.84 -6.41
CA GLN A 155 -6.77 16.65 -7.03
C GLN A 155 -7.41 15.93 -8.23
N LYS A 156 -6.64 15.22 -9.06
CA LYS A 156 -7.20 14.43 -10.17
C LYS A 156 -8.05 13.24 -9.71
N VAL A 157 -7.82 12.74 -8.50
CA VAL A 157 -8.66 11.69 -7.88
C VAL A 157 -10.03 12.27 -7.51
N VAL A 158 -10.07 13.44 -6.88
CA VAL A 158 -11.27 14.16 -6.40
C VAL A 158 -11.29 15.62 -6.91
N PRO A 159 -11.59 15.85 -8.21
CA PRO A 159 -11.38 17.15 -8.86
C PRO A 159 -12.30 18.27 -8.37
N ASN A 160 -13.46 17.91 -7.83
CA ASN A 160 -14.53 18.84 -7.44
C ASN A 160 -14.49 19.24 -5.95
N GLY A 161 -13.38 18.92 -5.26
CA GLY A 161 -13.36 18.88 -3.80
C GLY A 161 -13.98 17.58 -3.26
N SER A 162 -13.65 17.25 -2.02
CA SER A 162 -14.22 16.08 -1.35
C SER A 162 -14.24 16.23 0.16
N ASP A 163 -15.06 15.42 0.83
CA ASP A 163 -14.80 15.08 2.24
C ASP A 163 -13.83 13.90 2.30
N ILE A 164 -12.74 14.08 3.05
CA ILE A 164 -11.76 13.04 3.36
C ILE A 164 -12.16 12.46 4.72
N LEU A 165 -12.70 11.25 4.72
CA LEU A 165 -13.21 10.62 5.95
C LEU A 165 -12.10 9.83 6.64
N VAL A 166 -11.72 10.24 7.84
CA VAL A 166 -10.70 9.55 8.64
C VAL A 166 -11.39 8.92 9.84
N SER A 167 -11.29 7.59 9.98
CA SER A 167 -11.83 6.87 11.15
C SER A 167 -10.92 7.00 12.37
N GLU A 168 -11.43 6.64 13.55
CA GLU A 168 -10.66 6.53 14.79
C GLU A 168 -9.48 5.55 14.65
N GLU A 169 -9.66 4.39 13.99
CA GLU A 169 -8.58 3.43 13.74
C GLU A 169 -7.44 4.05 12.91
N SER A 170 -7.78 5.02 12.05
CA SER A 170 -6.83 5.73 11.18
C SER A 170 -6.41 7.10 11.71
N ALA A 171 -6.78 7.46 12.96
CA ALA A 171 -6.61 8.80 13.50
C ALA A 171 -5.16 9.30 13.50
N THR A 172 -4.17 8.40 13.60
CA THR A 172 -2.74 8.78 13.55
C THR A 172 -2.31 9.47 12.25
N TYR A 173 -3.07 9.30 11.17
CA TYR A 173 -2.83 9.91 9.85
C TYR A 173 -3.68 11.18 9.62
N ARG A 174 -4.53 11.58 10.57
CA ARG A 174 -5.35 12.78 10.45
C ARG A 174 -4.50 14.03 10.12
N PRO A 175 -3.35 14.30 10.77
CA PRO A 175 -2.60 15.52 10.51
C PRO A 175 -2.10 15.62 9.06
N GLU A 176 -1.61 14.54 8.44
CA GLU A 176 -1.22 14.59 7.03
C GLU A 176 -2.40 14.84 6.08
N MET A 177 -3.59 14.33 6.40
CA MET A 177 -4.79 14.54 5.60
C MET A 177 -5.28 15.98 5.73
N GLU A 178 -5.15 16.58 6.91
CA GLU A 178 -5.49 17.98 7.16
C GLU A 178 -4.53 18.92 6.45
N TRP A 179 -3.22 18.61 6.50
CA TRP A 179 -2.22 19.31 5.69
C TRP A 179 -2.54 19.22 4.20
N LEU A 180 -2.83 18.03 3.69
CA LEU A 180 -3.19 17.79 2.29
C LEU A 180 -4.42 18.62 1.88
N ALA A 181 -5.50 18.57 2.66
CA ALA A 181 -6.70 19.34 2.39
C ALA A 181 -6.45 20.85 2.43
N ALA A 182 -5.67 21.34 3.40
CA ALA A 182 -5.30 22.76 3.49
C ALA A 182 -4.52 23.21 2.26
N GLN A 183 -3.51 22.43 1.84
CA GLN A 183 -2.73 22.74 0.65
C GLN A 183 -3.58 22.71 -0.62
N LEU A 184 -4.43 21.71 -0.82
CA LEU A 184 -5.32 21.64 -1.98
C LEU A 184 -6.26 22.84 -2.09
N ASN A 185 -6.73 23.38 -0.96
CA ASN A 185 -7.59 24.57 -0.95
C ASN A 185 -6.84 25.87 -1.28
N LEU A 186 -5.52 25.89 -1.11
CA LEU A 186 -4.64 27.01 -1.51
C LEU A 186 -4.07 26.82 -2.91
N HIS A 187 -3.94 25.56 -3.34
CA HIS A 187 -3.34 25.15 -4.60
C HIS A 187 -4.20 25.60 -5.78
N ARG A 188 -3.60 26.39 -6.67
CA ARG A 188 -4.23 26.83 -7.91
C ARG A 188 -3.67 26.04 -9.07
N THR A 189 -4.19 24.83 -9.29
CA THR A 189 -3.82 24.05 -10.47
C THR A 189 -4.37 24.73 -11.72
N SER A 190 -3.48 25.23 -12.56
CA SER A 190 -3.81 26.00 -13.78
C SER A 190 -4.66 25.24 -14.81
N ASN A 191 -4.78 23.92 -14.68
CA ASN A 191 -5.37 23.02 -15.67
C ASN A 191 -6.62 22.26 -15.18
N LEU A 192 -7.29 22.74 -14.14
CA LEU A 192 -8.56 22.21 -13.67
C LEU A 192 -9.56 23.36 -13.53
N GLU A 193 -10.81 23.14 -13.94
CA GLU A 193 -11.91 24.04 -13.57
C GLU A 193 -11.87 24.22 -12.05
N ASN A 194 -12.09 25.46 -11.58
CA ASN A 194 -12.05 25.76 -10.15
C ASN A 194 -12.90 24.73 -9.39
N PRO A 195 -12.36 24.11 -8.32
CA PRO A 195 -13.07 23.05 -7.63
C PRO A 195 -14.43 23.57 -7.17
N THR A 196 -15.48 22.82 -7.45
CA THR A 196 -16.85 23.20 -7.10
C THR A 196 -17.08 23.26 -5.59
N SER A 197 -16.18 22.68 -4.80
CA SER A 197 -16.23 22.66 -3.35
C SER A 197 -14.84 22.55 -2.72
N LYS A 198 -14.73 22.82 -1.42
CA LYS A 198 -13.48 22.68 -0.65
C LYS A 198 -13.18 21.22 -0.30
N TRP A 199 -11.89 20.90 -0.16
CA TRP A 199 -11.45 19.67 0.53
C TRP A 199 -11.54 19.86 2.04
N ARG A 200 -12.08 18.87 2.75
CA ARG A 200 -12.22 18.90 4.21
C ARG A 200 -11.92 17.53 4.79
N VAL A 201 -11.23 17.48 5.92
CA VAL A 201 -11.10 16.26 6.70
C VAL A 201 -12.24 16.19 7.70
N VAL A 202 -12.94 15.05 7.73
CA VAL A 202 -14.13 14.85 8.58
C VAL A 202 -14.00 13.49 9.28
N PRO A 203 -14.39 13.37 10.57
CA PRO A 203 -14.49 12.06 11.23
C PRO A 203 -15.47 11.14 10.49
N ALA A 204 -15.10 9.88 10.28
CA ALA A 204 -15.96 8.92 9.61
C ALA A 204 -17.21 8.58 10.45
N GLU A 205 -17.08 8.58 11.77
CA GLU A 205 -18.05 8.14 12.78
C GLU A 205 -19.30 9.01 12.85
N ASN A 206 -19.18 10.27 12.41
CA ASN A 206 -20.24 11.26 12.46
C ASN A 206 -20.61 11.77 11.07
N TYR A 207 -20.19 11.08 10.01
CA TYR A 207 -20.38 11.58 8.66
C TYR A 207 -21.82 11.44 8.18
N GLU A 208 -22.37 12.53 7.64
CA GLU A 208 -23.65 12.54 6.95
C GLU A 208 -23.42 12.90 5.47
N PRO A 209 -23.73 11.99 4.53
CA PRO A 209 -23.50 12.24 3.12
C PRO A 209 -24.29 13.43 2.59
N GLN A 210 -23.62 14.26 1.79
CA GLN A 210 -24.22 15.42 1.13
C GLN A 210 -24.41 15.13 -0.37
N PRO A 211 -25.58 15.41 -0.97
CA PRO A 211 -25.79 15.20 -2.40
C PRO A 211 -24.77 15.98 -3.24
N GLY A 212 -24.19 15.31 -4.25
CA GLY A 212 -23.20 15.88 -5.16
C GLY A 212 -21.79 16.02 -4.56
N ARG A 213 -21.57 15.54 -3.34
CA ARG A 213 -20.27 15.61 -2.67
C ARG A 213 -19.53 14.28 -2.75
N ASP A 214 -18.34 14.32 -3.34
CA ASP A 214 -17.44 13.18 -3.39
C ASP A 214 -16.80 12.92 -2.01
N VAL A 215 -16.52 11.65 -1.76
CA VAL A 215 -15.88 11.16 -0.54
C VAL A 215 -14.59 10.44 -0.90
N TYR A 216 -13.50 10.89 -0.29
CA TYR A 216 -12.29 10.08 -0.19
C TYR A 216 -12.32 9.32 1.14
N ARG A 217 -12.49 8.00 1.12
CA ARG A 217 -12.45 7.20 2.36
C ARG A 217 -10.99 6.97 2.77
N PHE A 218 -10.67 7.32 4.01
CA PHE A 218 -9.41 7.01 4.67
C PHE A 218 -9.70 6.15 5.90
N PHE A 219 -10.27 4.98 5.63
CA PHE A 219 -10.48 3.89 6.56
C PHE A 219 -10.53 2.58 5.77
N GLU A 220 -10.12 1.50 6.42
CA GLU A 220 -10.11 0.15 5.86
C GLU A 220 -11.51 -0.48 5.94
N LEU A 221 -11.87 -1.37 5.01
CA LEU A 221 -13.24 -1.91 4.99
C LEU A 221 -13.51 -2.90 6.14
N PHE A 222 -12.47 -3.47 6.76
CA PHE A 222 -12.64 -4.27 7.97
C PHE A 222 -13.13 -3.45 9.16
N ASP A 223 -12.91 -2.13 9.13
CA ASP A 223 -13.24 -1.21 10.22
C ASP A 223 -14.71 -0.74 10.17
N LEU A 224 -15.44 -1.05 9.09
CA LEU A 224 -16.85 -0.68 8.93
C LEU A 224 -17.73 -1.00 10.17
N PRO A 225 -17.59 -2.16 10.85
CA PRO A 225 -18.37 -2.44 12.06
C PRO A 225 -18.12 -1.47 13.22
N ASN A 226 -16.99 -0.76 13.22
CA ASN A 226 -16.63 0.22 14.25
C ASN A 226 -17.02 1.66 13.89
N ILE A 227 -17.53 1.92 12.68
CA ILE A 227 -17.91 3.26 12.22
C ILE A 227 -19.44 3.41 12.32
N PRO A 228 -19.96 4.14 13.31
CA PRO A 228 -21.39 4.36 13.45
C PRO A 228 -21.97 5.06 12.20
N LYS A 229 -23.23 4.75 11.86
CA LYS A 229 -23.99 5.37 10.76
C LYS A 229 -23.39 5.18 9.36
N ILE A 230 -22.39 4.30 9.21
CA ILE A 230 -21.74 4.06 7.92
C ILE A 230 -22.74 3.63 6.83
N GLU A 231 -23.86 3.03 7.21
CA GLU A 231 -24.96 2.63 6.33
C GLU A 231 -25.52 3.81 5.52
N ALA A 232 -25.49 5.04 6.06
CA ALA A 232 -25.87 6.24 5.32
C ALA A 232 -24.92 6.47 4.12
N LEU A 233 -23.60 6.35 4.33
CA LEU A 233 -22.60 6.45 3.26
C LEU A 233 -22.75 5.31 2.26
N LEU A 234 -22.91 4.07 2.72
CA LEU A 234 -23.09 2.90 1.85
C LEU A 234 -24.31 3.06 0.94
N ARG A 235 -25.45 3.52 1.49
CA ARG A 235 -26.66 3.82 0.69
C ARG A 235 -26.44 4.97 -0.29
N SER A 236 -25.84 6.08 0.15
CA SER A 236 -25.55 7.22 -0.73
C SER A 236 -24.68 6.82 -1.93
N ALA A 237 -23.66 5.98 -1.68
CA ALA A 237 -22.79 5.42 -2.71
C ALA A 237 -23.56 4.51 -3.68
N ALA A 238 -24.42 3.62 -3.17
CA ALA A 238 -25.27 2.74 -3.97
C ALA A 238 -26.24 3.53 -4.89
N GLU A 239 -26.78 4.64 -4.37
CA GLU A 239 -27.72 5.52 -5.07
C GLU A 239 -27.03 6.52 -6.02
N ARG A 240 -25.69 6.51 -6.12
CA ARG A 240 -24.90 7.45 -6.95
C ARG A 240 -25.10 8.93 -6.58
N LYS A 241 -25.36 9.21 -5.31
CA LYS A 241 -25.52 10.59 -4.81
C LYS A 241 -24.19 11.31 -4.55
N GLY A 242 -23.08 10.58 -4.64
CA GLY A 242 -21.70 11.06 -4.59
C GLY A 242 -20.77 9.87 -4.86
N ARG A 243 -19.54 10.12 -5.32
CA ARG A 243 -18.57 9.05 -5.54
C ARG A 243 -17.78 8.79 -4.26
N VAL A 244 -17.63 7.52 -3.89
CA VAL A 244 -16.74 7.08 -2.80
C VAL A 244 -15.50 6.44 -3.42
N THR A 245 -14.33 7.01 -3.18
CA THR A 245 -13.03 6.47 -3.62
C THR A 245 -12.07 6.36 -2.44
N PRO A 246 -11.22 5.32 -2.34
CA PRO A 246 -11.28 4.06 -3.09
C PRO A 246 -12.64 3.34 -2.94
N PRO A 247 -13.03 2.45 -3.88
CA PRO A 247 -14.37 1.86 -3.90
C PRO A 247 -14.61 0.90 -2.73
N LEU A 248 -15.88 0.68 -2.38
CA LEU A 248 -16.34 -0.23 -1.33
C LEU A 248 -16.27 -1.70 -1.79
N LYS A 249 -15.05 -2.17 -2.11
CA LYS A 249 -14.75 -3.51 -2.65
C LYS A 249 -13.72 -4.22 -1.78
N PRO A 250 -14.16 -4.93 -0.72
CA PRO A 250 -13.24 -5.56 0.23
C PRO A 250 -12.37 -6.63 -0.42
N PHE A 251 -12.86 -7.31 -1.47
CA PHE A 251 -12.08 -8.30 -2.20
C PHE A 251 -10.84 -7.69 -2.89
N LEU A 252 -10.77 -6.37 -3.15
CA LEU A 252 -9.58 -5.73 -3.74
C LEU A 252 -8.48 -5.42 -2.71
N GLU A 253 -8.81 -5.42 -1.41
CA GLU A 253 -7.89 -5.17 -0.30
C GLU A 253 -7.15 -6.46 0.15
N GLU A 254 -7.45 -7.59 -0.49
CA GLU A 254 -6.95 -8.91 -0.14
C GLU A 254 -5.49 -9.17 -0.54
N LYS A 255 -4.66 -9.60 0.42
CA LYS A 255 -3.29 -10.09 0.17
C LYS A 255 -3.29 -11.42 -0.60
N MET A 256 -4.40 -12.18 -0.54
CA MET A 256 -4.63 -13.42 -1.30
C MET A 256 -4.42 -13.26 -2.81
N TRP A 257 -4.54 -12.06 -3.38
CA TRP A 257 -4.26 -11.85 -4.80
C TRP A 257 -2.86 -12.29 -5.21
N PHE A 258 -1.87 -12.19 -4.30
CA PHE A 258 -0.53 -12.67 -4.60
C PHE A 258 -0.49 -14.20 -4.68
N ALA A 259 -1.24 -14.90 -3.83
CA ALA A 259 -1.34 -16.36 -3.93
C ALA A 259 -2.06 -16.79 -5.21
N LEU A 260 -3.19 -16.14 -5.53
CA LEU A 260 -3.98 -16.40 -6.74
C LEU A 260 -3.19 -16.13 -8.03
N PHE A 261 -2.27 -15.16 -8.01
CA PHE A 261 -1.36 -14.87 -9.12
C PHE A 261 -0.49 -16.09 -9.50
N TRP A 262 -0.04 -16.86 -8.50
CA TRP A 262 0.85 -18.00 -8.70
C TRP A 262 0.15 -19.33 -9.00
N LEU A 263 -1.18 -19.42 -8.80
CA LEU A 263 -1.93 -20.65 -9.03
C LEU A 263 -1.92 -21.05 -10.52
N LYS A 264 -1.44 -22.26 -10.79
CA LYS A 264 -1.32 -22.81 -12.15
C LYS A 264 -2.63 -22.76 -12.96
N PRO A 265 -3.81 -23.11 -12.40
CA PRO A 265 -5.08 -23.02 -13.13
C PRO A 265 -5.43 -21.60 -13.61
N LEU A 266 -4.96 -20.56 -12.92
CA LEU A 266 -5.22 -19.17 -13.25
C LEU A 266 -4.18 -18.56 -14.20
N ARG A 267 -3.11 -19.29 -14.53
CA ARG A 267 -2.00 -18.77 -15.36
C ARG A 267 -2.46 -18.25 -16.72
N GLN A 268 -3.37 -18.95 -17.40
CA GLN A 268 -3.85 -18.51 -18.72
C GLN A 268 -4.72 -17.26 -18.61
N PHE A 269 -5.51 -17.15 -17.54
CA PHE A 269 -6.28 -15.94 -17.24
C PHE A 269 -5.33 -14.75 -17.08
N TRP A 270 -4.29 -14.88 -16.23
CA TRP A 270 -3.33 -13.80 -16.00
C TRP A 270 -2.58 -13.40 -17.27
N ARG A 271 -2.10 -14.36 -18.06
CA ARG A 271 -1.44 -14.06 -19.33
C ARG A 271 -2.33 -13.32 -20.32
N ARG A 272 -3.63 -13.64 -20.35
CA ARG A 272 -4.61 -12.98 -21.22
C ARG A 272 -4.91 -11.56 -20.77
N GLU A 273 -5.26 -11.38 -19.49
CA GLU A 273 -5.69 -10.06 -18.99
C GLU A 273 -4.52 -9.08 -18.79
N LEU A 274 -3.34 -9.57 -18.43
CA LEU A 274 -2.15 -8.75 -18.24
C LEU A 274 -1.34 -8.58 -19.54
N GLY A 275 -1.44 -9.55 -20.45
CA GLY A 275 -0.47 -9.73 -21.53
C GLY A 275 0.84 -10.37 -21.02
N ASP A 276 1.51 -11.11 -21.90
CA ASP A 276 2.70 -11.89 -21.54
C ASP A 276 3.83 -11.05 -20.95
N LYS A 277 4.05 -9.85 -21.48
CA LYS A 277 5.09 -8.93 -21.00
C LYS A 277 4.86 -8.51 -19.56
N TYR A 278 3.65 -8.07 -19.21
CA TYR A 278 3.35 -7.59 -17.85
C TYR A 278 3.25 -8.75 -16.87
N PHE A 279 2.70 -9.89 -17.29
CA PHE A 279 2.68 -11.11 -16.47
C PHE A 279 4.10 -11.53 -16.05
N LEU A 280 5.04 -11.62 -17.01
CA LEU A 280 6.43 -11.99 -16.71
C LEU A 280 7.14 -10.96 -15.82
N LYS A 281 6.88 -9.67 -16.02
CA LYS A 281 7.45 -8.60 -15.18
C LYS A 281 6.91 -8.62 -13.76
N LEU A 282 5.61 -8.79 -13.58
CA LEU A 282 5.00 -8.94 -12.25
C LEU A 282 5.47 -10.23 -11.57
N GLN A 283 5.65 -11.31 -12.32
CA GLN A 283 6.20 -12.57 -11.80
C GLN A 283 7.62 -12.45 -11.23
N GLN A 284 8.40 -11.46 -11.66
CA GLN A 284 9.75 -11.19 -11.11
C GLN A 284 9.70 -10.49 -9.75
N VAL A 285 8.66 -9.70 -9.49
CA VAL A 285 8.62 -8.78 -8.33
C VAL A 285 7.52 -9.15 -7.31
N ILE A 286 6.50 -9.90 -7.69
CA ILE A 286 5.53 -10.49 -6.76
C ILE A 286 6.16 -11.76 -6.18
N PRO A 287 6.40 -11.86 -4.87
CA PRO A 287 7.02 -13.03 -4.27
C PRO A 287 6.11 -14.26 -4.39
N TYR A 288 6.71 -15.46 -4.46
CA TYR A 288 5.92 -16.68 -4.49
C TYR A 288 5.07 -16.79 -3.22
N THR A 289 3.78 -17.01 -3.42
CA THR A 289 2.79 -16.94 -2.34
C THR A 289 1.83 -18.13 -2.47
N TRP A 290 1.49 -18.75 -1.35
CA TRP A 290 0.56 -19.86 -1.23
C TRP A 290 -0.67 -19.45 -0.43
N LEU A 291 -1.81 -20.09 -0.70
CA LEU A 291 -2.97 -20.09 0.18
C LEU A 291 -2.80 -21.20 1.22
N LEU A 292 -2.97 -20.91 2.52
CA LEU A 292 -3.00 -21.95 3.56
C LEU A 292 -4.36 -22.65 3.59
N ASP A 293 -4.81 -23.11 2.43
CA ASP A 293 -6.04 -23.86 2.27
C ASP A 293 -5.87 -25.27 2.88
N PRO A 294 -6.67 -25.66 3.90
CA PRO A 294 -6.58 -26.96 4.54
C PRO A 294 -7.20 -28.11 3.73
N MET A 295 -7.70 -27.85 2.52
CA MET A 295 -8.28 -28.88 1.67
C MET A 295 -7.28 -30.03 1.39
N PRO A 296 -7.63 -31.30 1.68
CA PRO A 296 -6.74 -32.43 1.45
C PRO A 296 -6.32 -32.57 -0.01
N LEU A 297 -5.03 -32.81 -0.24
CA LEU A 297 -4.50 -33.05 -1.57
C LEU A 297 -4.74 -34.51 -2.03
N PRO A 298 -4.93 -34.77 -3.33
CA PRO A 298 -4.87 -36.13 -3.88
C PRO A 298 -3.51 -36.77 -3.60
N GLN A 299 -3.46 -38.09 -3.36
CA GLN A 299 -2.26 -38.83 -2.93
C GLN A 299 -0.97 -38.64 -3.76
N HIS A 300 -1.08 -38.14 -5.00
CA HIS A 300 0.05 -37.90 -5.92
C HIS A 300 0.39 -36.40 -6.08
N ALA A 301 -0.27 -35.52 -5.34
CA ALA A 301 -0.09 -34.08 -5.40
C ALA A 301 0.71 -33.55 -4.20
N VAL A 302 1.42 -32.45 -4.41
CA VAL A 302 2.18 -31.73 -3.40
C VAL A 302 1.93 -30.23 -3.52
N ILE A 303 2.17 -29.50 -2.43
CA ILE A 303 2.22 -28.04 -2.43
C ILE A 303 3.52 -27.61 -3.15
N PRO A 304 3.44 -26.95 -4.32
CA PRO A 304 4.61 -26.72 -5.15
C PRO A 304 5.69 -25.91 -4.44
N ARG A 305 6.97 -26.26 -4.67
CA ARG A 305 8.19 -25.64 -4.11
C ARG A 305 8.43 -25.89 -2.62
N LEU A 306 7.41 -26.28 -1.86
CA LEU A 306 7.56 -26.77 -0.50
C LEU A 306 7.67 -28.30 -0.47
N GLU A 307 7.15 -28.97 -1.50
CA GLU A 307 7.19 -30.43 -1.66
C GLU A 307 6.58 -31.19 -0.47
N ILE A 308 5.57 -30.58 0.17
CA ILE A 308 4.77 -31.15 1.27
C ILE A 308 3.40 -31.59 0.77
N HIS A 309 2.80 -32.58 1.42
CA HIS A 309 1.47 -33.10 1.08
C HIS A 309 0.35 -32.51 1.97
N ASP A 310 0.67 -32.19 3.23
CA ASP A 310 -0.21 -31.52 4.20
C ASP A 310 0.49 -30.29 4.81
N TRP A 311 -0.23 -29.19 5.01
CA TRP A 311 0.30 -27.99 5.67
C TRP A 311 0.83 -28.23 7.09
N ARG A 312 0.38 -29.29 7.78
CA ARG A 312 0.94 -29.73 9.08
C ARG A 312 2.39 -30.19 8.98
N GLU A 313 2.88 -30.52 7.79
CA GLU A 313 4.30 -30.76 7.57
C GLU A 313 5.09 -29.44 7.61
N ALA A 314 4.51 -28.34 7.12
CA ALA A 314 5.14 -27.01 7.23
C ALA A 314 5.36 -26.59 8.68
N ALA A 315 4.50 -27.04 9.62
CA ALA A 315 4.68 -26.80 11.05
C ALA A 315 5.99 -27.40 11.60
N LYS A 316 6.54 -28.44 10.94
CA LYS A 316 7.76 -29.16 11.34
C LYS A 316 9.03 -28.62 10.70
N PHE A 317 8.93 -27.59 9.85
CA PHE A 317 10.08 -27.01 9.18
C PHE A 317 11.13 -26.52 10.18
N SER A 318 12.41 -26.74 9.85
CA SER A 318 13.52 -26.13 10.58
C SER A 318 13.53 -24.61 10.40
N GLN A 319 14.29 -23.89 11.22
CA GLN A 319 14.40 -22.43 11.12
C GLN A 319 14.91 -21.97 9.74
N LYS A 320 15.77 -22.76 9.09
CA LYS A 320 16.32 -22.46 7.76
C LYS A 320 15.32 -22.66 6.63
N GLU A 321 14.32 -23.53 6.83
CA GLU A 321 13.24 -23.77 5.87
C GLU A 321 12.11 -22.75 6.01
N ARG A 322 12.17 -21.88 7.02
CA ARG A 322 11.14 -20.90 7.39
C ARG A 322 11.46 -19.46 6.99
N ASP A 323 12.18 -19.26 5.89
CA ASP A 323 12.24 -17.97 5.19
C ASP A 323 10.89 -17.68 4.48
N LEU A 324 9.84 -17.63 5.30
CA LEU A 324 8.44 -17.62 4.94
C LEU A 324 7.69 -16.64 5.86
N LEU A 325 6.90 -15.76 5.27
CA LEU A 325 6.00 -14.83 5.95
C LEU A 325 4.60 -15.43 6.00
N LEU A 326 4.05 -15.58 7.21
CA LEU A 326 2.62 -15.76 7.41
C LEU A 326 1.95 -14.39 7.42
N LYS A 327 0.92 -14.20 6.60
CA LYS A 327 0.15 -12.95 6.55
C LYS A 327 -1.35 -13.26 6.55
N VAL A 328 -2.08 -12.66 7.49
CA VAL A 328 -3.55 -12.60 7.43
C VAL A 328 -3.97 -11.78 6.20
N SER A 329 -4.98 -12.24 5.47
CA SER A 329 -5.45 -11.56 4.26
C SER A 329 -6.64 -10.63 4.51
N GLY A 330 -6.44 -9.35 4.16
CA GLY A 330 -7.40 -8.35 3.64
C GLY A 330 -8.55 -7.83 4.51
N PHE A 331 -9.20 -8.65 5.32
CA PHE A 331 -10.36 -8.20 6.11
C PHE A 331 -10.17 -8.54 7.59
N SER A 332 -9.21 -7.88 8.23
CA SER A 332 -8.88 -8.11 9.64
C SER A 332 -8.21 -6.89 10.24
N PRO A 333 -8.49 -6.55 11.51
CA PRO A 333 -7.74 -5.52 12.25
C PRO A 333 -6.25 -5.88 12.43
N LEU A 334 -5.89 -7.15 12.21
CA LEU A 334 -4.48 -7.58 12.18
C LEU A 334 -3.80 -7.26 10.84
N GLY A 335 -4.57 -6.93 9.79
CA GLY A 335 -4.05 -6.66 8.44
C GLY A 335 -3.20 -5.40 8.32
N TRP A 336 -3.23 -4.54 9.34
CA TRP A 336 -2.55 -3.25 9.40
C TRP A 336 -1.35 -3.24 10.37
N GLY A 337 -0.34 -2.42 10.08
CA GLY A 337 0.75 -2.11 11.02
C GLY A 337 1.66 -3.29 11.41
N SER A 338 1.88 -4.25 10.51
CA SER A 338 2.68 -5.48 10.74
C SER A 338 2.14 -6.46 11.80
N ARG A 339 0.99 -6.19 12.44
CA ARG A 339 0.44 -7.03 13.53
C ARG A 339 0.06 -8.45 13.09
N GLY A 340 -0.38 -8.59 11.84
CA GLY A 340 -0.78 -9.86 11.22
C GLY A 340 0.31 -10.50 10.36
N VAL A 341 1.57 -10.07 10.49
CA VAL A 341 2.71 -10.60 9.73
C VAL A 341 3.70 -11.27 10.68
N ALA A 342 4.08 -12.51 10.38
CA ALA A 342 5.11 -13.23 11.13
C ALA A 342 6.14 -13.88 10.21
N LEU A 343 7.43 -13.65 10.47
CA LEU A 343 8.53 -14.32 9.78
C LEU A 343 8.86 -15.62 10.50
N GLY A 344 8.62 -16.77 9.85
CA GLY A 344 8.77 -18.08 10.48
C GLY A 344 10.18 -18.37 11.02
N ALA A 345 11.21 -17.83 10.37
CA ALA A 345 12.61 -17.96 10.81
C ALA A 345 12.91 -17.20 12.10
N ASP A 346 12.10 -16.23 12.50
CA ASP A 346 12.27 -15.49 13.76
C ASP A 346 11.48 -16.10 14.92
N LEU A 347 10.64 -17.10 14.65
CA LEU A 347 9.76 -17.70 15.64
C LEU A 347 10.35 -18.99 16.23
N PRO A 348 10.20 -19.19 17.56
CA PRO A 348 10.36 -20.52 18.16
C PRO A 348 9.46 -21.53 17.44
N HIS A 349 9.92 -22.79 17.33
CA HIS A 349 9.17 -23.84 16.64
C HIS A 349 7.73 -23.99 17.15
N SER A 350 7.54 -23.99 18.48
CA SER A 350 6.21 -24.12 19.10
C SER A 350 5.28 -22.95 18.80
N GLU A 351 5.82 -21.76 18.54
CA GLU A 351 5.02 -20.61 18.12
C GLU A 351 4.66 -20.69 16.64
N TRP A 352 5.61 -21.11 15.79
CA TRP A 352 5.37 -21.36 14.37
C TRP A 352 4.26 -22.38 14.14
N GLU A 353 4.35 -23.53 14.81
CA GLU A 353 3.35 -24.61 14.76
C GLU A 353 1.97 -24.10 15.15
N LYS A 354 1.85 -23.40 16.29
CA LYS A 354 0.58 -22.79 16.73
C LYS A 354 -0.02 -21.84 15.69
N ARG A 355 0.81 -21.05 15.00
CA ARG A 355 0.34 -20.11 13.98
C ARG A 355 -0.12 -20.82 12.72
N ILE A 356 0.55 -21.91 12.31
CA ILE A 356 0.09 -22.76 11.20
C ILE A 356 -1.25 -23.40 11.55
N ASP A 357 -1.37 -24.04 12.71
CA ASP A 357 -2.62 -24.69 13.15
C ASP A 357 -3.78 -23.69 13.25
N HIS A 358 -3.51 -22.49 13.77
CA HIS A 358 -4.49 -21.42 13.83
C HIS A 358 -4.93 -20.97 12.43
N ALA A 359 -3.99 -20.79 11.50
CA ALA A 359 -4.29 -20.40 10.13
C ALA A 359 -5.14 -21.45 9.40
N LEU A 360 -4.81 -22.74 9.55
CA LEU A 360 -5.58 -23.84 8.94
C LEU A 360 -6.99 -23.94 9.52
N THR A 361 -7.13 -23.80 10.84
CA THR A 361 -8.43 -23.88 11.53
C THR A 361 -9.35 -22.73 11.13
N ASN A 362 -8.79 -21.54 10.92
CA ASN A 362 -9.57 -20.32 10.67
C ASN A 362 -9.65 -19.93 9.19
N PHE A 363 -9.08 -20.70 8.27
CA PHE A 363 -8.92 -20.30 6.86
C PHE A 363 -10.22 -19.80 6.20
N LEU A 364 -11.37 -20.43 6.47
CA LEU A 364 -12.66 -20.05 5.89
C LEU A 364 -13.29 -18.78 6.48
N ILE A 365 -12.73 -18.26 7.57
CA ILE A 365 -13.20 -17.03 8.25
C ILE A 365 -12.14 -15.93 8.11
N GLN A 366 -10.86 -16.29 8.22
CA GLN A 366 -9.73 -15.39 8.13
C GLN A 366 -8.64 -16.07 7.27
N PRO A 367 -8.75 -15.98 5.94
CA PRO A 367 -7.77 -16.58 5.05
C PRO A 367 -6.36 -16.06 5.36
N THR A 368 -5.41 -16.98 5.40
CA THR A 368 -4.00 -16.68 5.63
C THR A 368 -3.21 -17.10 4.40
N ILE A 369 -2.23 -16.28 4.02
CA ILE A 369 -1.26 -16.60 2.98
C ILE A 369 0.10 -16.94 3.61
N LEU A 370 0.83 -17.83 2.93
CA LEU A 370 2.26 -18.03 3.15
C LEU A 370 2.96 -17.32 2.01
N GLN A 371 4.01 -16.58 2.27
CA GLN A 371 4.74 -15.86 1.25
C GLN A 371 6.23 -16.07 1.44
N GLN A 372 6.95 -16.28 0.34
CA GLN A 372 8.41 -16.34 0.40
C GLN A 372 8.97 -15.02 0.96
N PHE A 373 9.81 -15.12 1.99
CA PHE A 373 10.49 -13.96 2.54
C PHE A 373 11.65 -13.56 1.64
N HIS A 374 11.77 -12.27 1.36
CA HIS A 374 12.92 -11.70 0.66
C HIS A 374 13.61 -10.70 1.58
N LYS A 375 14.87 -10.95 1.88
CA LYS A 375 15.69 -10.07 2.70
C LYS A 375 16.06 -8.84 1.87
N GLY A 376 15.64 -7.65 2.33
CA GLY A 376 16.04 -6.40 1.69
C GLY A 376 17.55 -6.16 1.80
N SER A 377 18.13 -5.39 0.89
CA SER A 377 19.55 -5.04 0.93
C SER A 377 19.84 -3.93 1.94
N LEU A 378 21.11 -3.80 2.29
CA LEU A 378 21.59 -2.73 3.15
C LEU A 378 22.09 -1.57 2.31
N PHE A 379 21.63 -0.38 2.65
CA PHE A 379 22.00 0.88 2.05
C PHE A 379 22.49 1.82 3.13
N GLU A 380 23.36 2.75 2.75
CA GLU A 380 23.83 3.81 3.63
C GLU A 380 23.10 5.10 3.30
N HIS A 381 22.64 5.81 4.33
CA HIS A 381 21.94 7.08 4.15
C HIS A 381 22.22 8.03 5.33
N PRO A 382 22.49 9.32 5.07
CA PRO A 382 22.75 10.29 6.13
C PRO A 382 21.48 10.61 6.92
N TYR A 383 21.63 11.02 8.17
CA TYR A 383 20.58 11.58 9.01
C TYR A 383 21.18 12.53 10.05
N TYR A 384 20.37 13.46 10.56
CA TYR A 384 20.75 14.32 11.66
C TYR A 384 20.54 13.61 13.00
N ASP A 385 21.59 13.55 13.81
CA ASP A 385 21.53 13.06 15.17
C ASP A 385 20.78 14.07 16.05
N GLY A 386 19.71 13.61 16.73
CA GLY A 386 18.76 14.50 17.41
C GLY A 386 19.35 15.32 18.57
N GLU A 387 20.42 14.81 19.20
CA GLU A 387 21.08 15.47 20.33
C GLU A 387 22.16 16.46 19.90
N SER A 388 22.98 16.07 18.91
CA SER A 388 24.15 16.85 18.50
C SER A 388 23.91 17.75 17.28
N GLY A 389 22.89 17.46 16.46
CA GLY A 389 22.68 18.10 15.16
C GLY A 389 23.70 17.69 14.10
N GLU A 390 24.61 16.77 14.42
CA GLU A 390 25.62 16.26 13.48
C GLU A 390 25.02 15.30 12.47
N VAL A 391 25.58 15.27 11.26
CA VAL A 391 25.20 14.29 10.23
C VAL A 391 25.88 12.96 10.53
N ARG A 392 25.09 11.93 10.79
CA ARG A 392 25.51 10.53 10.93
C ARG A 392 25.01 9.70 9.76
N THR A 393 25.60 8.52 9.57
CA THR A 393 25.17 7.60 8.50
C THR A 393 24.48 6.40 9.11
N MET A 394 23.26 6.10 8.63
CA MET A 394 22.56 4.87 8.95
C MET A 394 22.82 3.83 7.87
N LYS A 395 23.21 2.63 8.29
CA LYS A 395 23.15 1.42 7.45
C LYS A 395 21.81 0.73 7.69
N GLY A 396 20.92 0.78 6.70
CA GLY A 396 19.54 0.37 6.86
C GLY A 396 18.96 -0.39 5.68
N ARG A 397 17.80 -1.01 5.90
CA ARG A 397 16.99 -1.61 4.83
C ARG A 397 15.94 -0.62 4.36
N ILE A 398 15.60 -0.71 3.08
CA ILE A 398 14.72 0.26 2.43
C ILE A 398 13.38 -0.36 2.07
N ARG A 399 12.33 0.35 2.47
CA ARG A 399 10.99 0.24 1.89
C ARG A 399 10.70 1.50 1.09
N LEU A 400 10.55 1.36 -0.21
CA LEU A 400 10.23 2.44 -1.15
C LEU A 400 8.76 2.32 -1.55
N CYS A 401 7.99 3.38 -1.33
CA CYS A 401 6.55 3.43 -1.56
C CYS A 401 6.25 4.47 -2.64
N PRO A 402 6.22 4.11 -3.93
CA PRO A 402 5.83 5.01 -5.01
C PRO A 402 4.32 5.23 -5.00
N TYR A 403 3.88 6.47 -5.18
CA TYR A 403 2.48 6.85 -5.27
C TYR A 403 2.08 7.04 -6.72
N TYR A 404 1.20 6.16 -7.18
CA TYR A 404 0.64 6.21 -8.51
C TYR A 404 -0.79 6.73 -8.46
N PHE A 405 -1.09 7.75 -9.27
CA PHE A 405 -2.43 8.31 -9.40
C PHE A 405 -3.00 7.94 -10.77
N VAL A 406 -4.28 7.54 -10.80
CA VAL A 406 -5.00 7.19 -12.03
C VAL A 406 -5.73 8.42 -12.56
N GLU A 407 -5.18 9.00 -13.62
CA GLU A 407 -5.62 10.23 -14.27
C GLU A 407 -6.15 9.89 -15.67
N ASP A 408 -7.46 10.00 -15.90
CA ASP A 408 -8.10 9.78 -17.21
C ASP A 408 -7.61 8.49 -17.92
N ASP A 409 -7.54 7.37 -17.18
CA ASP A 409 -7.03 6.04 -17.56
C ASP A 409 -5.51 5.87 -17.71
N ARG A 410 -4.72 6.91 -17.45
CA ARG A 410 -3.26 6.83 -17.37
C ARG A 410 -2.80 6.78 -15.92
N VAL A 411 -1.70 6.07 -15.69
CA VAL A 411 -1.07 6.03 -14.37
C VAL A 411 0.11 6.99 -14.35
N LYS A 412 0.17 7.85 -13.34
CA LYS A 412 1.26 8.80 -13.13
C LYS A 412 1.93 8.56 -11.79
N LEU A 413 3.27 8.42 -11.81
CA LEU A 413 4.09 8.45 -10.62
C LEU A 413 4.22 9.91 -10.17
N ARG A 414 3.68 10.24 -9.00
CA ARG A 414 3.57 11.63 -8.50
C ARG A 414 4.38 11.91 -7.23
N GLY A 415 4.98 10.86 -6.66
CA GLY A 415 5.82 10.93 -5.48
C GLY A 415 6.30 9.54 -5.11
N ALA A 416 7.34 9.46 -4.29
CA ALA A 416 7.78 8.19 -3.72
C ALA A 416 8.41 8.42 -2.35
N LEU A 417 7.80 7.82 -1.33
CA LEU A 417 8.29 7.87 0.04
C LEU A 417 9.31 6.75 0.24
N THR A 418 10.50 7.09 0.72
CA THR A 418 11.49 6.11 1.15
C THR A 418 11.54 6.07 2.67
N THR A 419 11.32 4.87 3.22
CA THR A 419 11.55 4.56 4.64
C THR A 419 12.82 3.72 4.77
N ILE A 420 13.80 4.21 5.51
CA ILE A 420 15.03 3.46 5.85
C ILE A 420 14.97 3.10 7.33
N VAL A 421 15.11 1.81 7.65
CA VAL A 421 15.14 1.31 9.03
C VAL A 421 16.49 0.66 9.35
N PRO A 422 16.95 0.68 10.62
CA PRO A 422 18.19 0.04 11.03
C PRO A 422 18.35 -1.43 10.57
N ALA A 423 19.59 -1.85 10.32
CA ALA A 423 19.92 -3.15 9.69
C ALA A 423 19.43 -4.40 10.45
N ASP A 424 19.25 -4.28 11.78
CA ASP A 424 18.74 -5.31 12.68
C ASP A 424 17.23 -5.54 12.51
N LYS A 425 16.53 -4.59 11.90
CA LYS A 425 15.10 -4.70 11.60
C LYS A 425 14.89 -5.50 10.31
N LYS A 426 13.99 -6.49 10.39
CA LYS A 426 13.60 -7.35 9.25
C LYS A 426 12.23 -6.99 8.67
N LEU A 427 11.29 -6.59 9.52
CA LEU A 427 10.02 -5.97 9.10
C LEU A 427 10.23 -4.46 9.03
N ILE A 428 9.96 -3.88 7.86
CA ILE A 428 10.22 -2.47 7.57
C ILE A 428 8.90 -1.72 7.60
N HIS A 429 8.67 -0.93 8.66
CA HIS A 429 7.55 0.00 8.77
C HIS A 429 8.04 1.33 9.33
N GLY A 430 7.19 2.36 9.32
CA GLY A 430 7.51 3.65 9.95
C GLY A 430 7.72 3.46 11.46
N MET A 431 8.86 3.93 11.97
CA MET A 431 9.27 3.86 13.37
C MET A 431 10.06 5.11 13.73
N ARG A 432 10.18 5.41 15.03
CA ARG A 432 10.93 6.56 15.55
C ARG A 432 12.42 6.54 15.19
N ASP A 433 12.99 5.35 15.09
CA ASP A 433 14.37 5.10 14.68
C ASP A 433 14.55 4.98 13.15
N GLY A 434 13.49 5.21 12.36
CA GLY A 434 13.53 5.19 10.91
C GLY A 434 13.72 6.59 10.30
N ILE A 435 14.31 6.63 9.11
CA ILE A 435 14.42 7.83 8.28
C ILE A 435 13.28 7.80 7.27
N LEU A 436 12.53 8.91 7.17
CA LEU A 436 11.49 9.11 6.17
C LEU A 436 11.86 10.31 5.29
N VAL A 437 12.10 10.05 4.00
CA VAL A 437 12.57 11.02 3.01
C VAL A 437 11.84 10.84 1.68
N PRO A 438 11.73 11.88 0.84
CA PRO A 438 11.30 11.69 -0.52
C PRO A 438 12.40 10.95 -1.30
N THR A 439 12.02 10.37 -2.44
CA THR A 439 12.95 9.74 -3.36
C THR A 439 13.35 10.73 -4.44
N SER A 440 14.64 10.83 -4.76
CA SER A 440 15.18 11.72 -5.79
C SER A 440 15.82 10.95 -6.94
N ILE A 441 15.92 11.60 -8.10
CA ILE A 441 16.66 11.07 -9.24
C ILE A 441 18.08 11.63 -9.18
N ASN A 442 19.08 10.75 -9.11
CA ASN A 442 20.48 11.15 -9.10
C ASN A 442 21.31 10.24 -10.01
N THR A 443 21.95 10.86 -11.00
CA THR A 443 22.73 10.20 -12.07
C THR A 443 24.08 9.65 -11.60
N VAL A 444 24.56 10.01 -10.41
CA VAL A 444 25.92 9.67 -9.95
C VAL A 444 25.94 8.58 -8.86
N ASN A 445 25.02 8.62 -7.88
CA ASN A 445 25.12 7.81 -6.66
C ASN A 445 23.89 6.92 -6.31
N GLY A 446 22.87 6.85 -7.17
CA GLY A 446 21.68 6.02 -6.90
C GLY A 446 21.89 4.52 -7.16
N PRO A 447 21.19 3.60 -6.46
CA PRO A 447 21.16 2.19 -6.81
C PRO A 447 20.71 2.01 -8.26
N ARG A 448 21.41 1.09 -8.95
CA ARG A 448 21.17 0.76 -10.35
C ARG A 448 20.17 -0.39 -10.38
N SER A 449 18.97 -0.15 -10.92
CA SER A 449 17.98 -1.21 -11.15
C SER A 449 18.44 -2.24 -12.16
#